data_AF-A0A1B8X3J2-F1
#
_entry.id   AF-A0A1B8X3J2-F1
#
_cell.length_a   1.000
_cell.length_b   1.000
_cell.length_c   1.000
_cell.angle_alpha   90.00
_cell.angle_beta   90.00
_cell.angle_gamma   90.00
#
_symmetry.space_group_name_H-M   'P 1'
#
loop_
_entity.id
_entity.type
_entity.pdbx_description
1 polymer ?
#
loop_
_entity_poly.entity_id
_entity_poly.type
_entity_poly.pdbx_seq_one_letter_code
_entity_poly.pdbx_strand_id
1 'polypeptide(L)'
;MTEPIFEKMKNDYPEATRILKNSDNSRILIYKGEVKPSLIIASDQYFLLSLMLNNCRYDNSYLMGTEKEAIEWATKLYEWYEKNSELVPKKD
;
A
#
# COMPACT_ATOMS: atom_id res chain seq x y z
N MET A 1 2.14 -3.83 -2.06
CA MET A 1 3.35 -3.90 -1.19
C MET A 1 4.46 -4.66 -1.92
N THR A 2 5.70 -4.69 -1.43
CA THR A 2 6.77 -5.49 -2.04
C THR A 2 6.90 -6.87 -1.40
N GLU A 3 7.49 -7.84 -2.11
CA GLU A 3 7.73 -9.20 -1.61
C GLU A 3 8.48 -9.23 -0.26
N PRO A 4 9.59 -8.49 -0.06
CA PRO A 4 10.31 -8.52 1.22
C PRO A 4 9.47 -8.00 2.39
N ILE A 5 8.60 -7.03 2.16
CA ILE A 5 7.69 -6.50 3.18
C ILE A 5 6.61 -7.54 3.51
N PHE A 6 6.08 -8.24 2.50
CA PHE A 6 5.10 -9.30 2.73
C PHE A 6 5.69 -10.49 3.51
N GLU A 7 6.91 -10.93 3.18
CA GLU A 7 7.60 -11.97 3.95
C GLU A 7 7.87 -11.53 5.39
N LYS A 8 8.24 -10.26 5.60
CA LYS A 8 8.37 -9.69 6.94
C LYS A 8 7.03 -9.71 7.68
N MET A 9 5.92 -9.34 7.04
CA MET A 9 4.59 -9.42 7.66
C MET A 9 4.23 -10.85 8.06
N LYS A 10 4.50 -11.85 7.21
CA LYS A 10 4.25 -13.27 7.52
C LYS A 10 5.04 -13.76 8.73
N ASN A 11 6.30 -13.33 8.84
CA ASN A 11 7.21 -13.78 9.90
C ASN A 11 6.96 -13.06 11.22
N ASP A 12 6.83 -11.73 11.18
CA ASP A 12 6.72 -10.89 12.38
C ASP A 12 5.28 -10.86 12.91
N TYR A 13 4.27 -11.01 12.03
CA TYR A 13 2.84 -10.90 12.35
C TYR A 13 1.99 -11.99 11.68
N PRO A 14 2.21 -13.28 11.99
CA PRO A 14 1.57 -14.39 11.29
C PRO A 14 0.03 -14.37 11.42
N GLU A 15 -0.53 -14.08 12.60
CA GLU A 15 -1.99 -14.06 12.79
C GLU A 15 -2.66 -12.88 12.09
N ALA A 16 -2.08 -11.68 12.18
CA ALA A 16 -2.61 -10.52 11.46
C ALA A 16 -2.56 -10.73 9.94
N THR A 17 -1.46 -11.33 9.46
CA THR A 17 -1.32 -11.70 8.04
C THR A 17 -2.36 -12.73 7.62
N ARG A 18 -2.64 -13.74 8.47
CA ARG A 18 -3.69 -14.73 8.21
C ARG A 18 -5.08 -14.09 8.12
N ILE A 19 -5.42 -13.19 9.04
CA ILE A 19 -6.70 -12.47 9.05
C ILE A 19 -6.85 -11.63 7.78
N LEU A 20 -5.84 -10.82 7.43
CA LEU A 20 -5.86 -9.98 6.24
C LEU A 20 -5.88 -10.77 4.94
N LYS A 21 -5.27 -11.96 4.91
CA LYS A 21 -5.28 -12.84 3.74
C LYS A 21 -6.63 -13.51 3.53
N ASN A 22 -7.31 -13.89 4.62
CA ASN A 22 -8.52 -14.71 4.55
C ASN A 22 -9.83 -13.92 4.63
N SER A 23 -9.79 -12.61 4.89
CA SER A 23 -11.00 -11.79 4.91
C SER A 23 -11.54 -11.52 3.50
N ASP A 24 -12.86 -11.49 3.34
CA ASP A 24 -13.53 -11.25 2.06
C ASP A 24 -13.40 -9.82 1.56
N ASN A 25 -13.26 -8.87 2.48
CA ASN A 25 -13.15 -7.44 2.18
C ASN A 25 -11.69 -6.95 2.03
N SER A 26 -10.70 -7.84 2.00
CA SER A 26 -9.29 -7.49 1.84
C SER A 26 -8.61 -8.27 0.72
N ARG A 27 -7.63 -7.63 0.10
CA ARG A 27 -6.75 -8.21 -0.91
C ARG A 27 -5.32 -7.78 -0.61
N ILE A 28 -4.39 -8.72 -0.74
CA ILE A 28 -2.96 -8.43 -0.64
C ILE A 28 -2.38 -8.54 -2.05
N LEU A 29 -1.79 -7.45 -2.54
CA LEU A 29 -1.15 -7.41 -3.85
C LEU A 29 0.34 -7.11 -3.71
N ILE A 30 1.15 -7.84 -4.48
CA ILE A 30 2.60 -7.71 -4.55
C ILE A 30 3.00 -6.98 -5.82
N TYR A 31 3.68 -5.84 -5.66
CA TYR A 31 4.28 -5.09 -6.75
C TYR A 31 5.77 -5.44 -6.84
N LYS A 32 6.21 -5.87 -8.02
CA LYS A 32 7.60 -6.29 -8.29
C LYS A 32 8.48 -5.19 -8.89
N GLY A 33 7.89 -4.04 -9.24
CA GLY A 33 8.65 -2.90 -9.76
C GLY A 33 9.24 -2.03 -8.65
N GLU A 34 9.85 -0.91 -9.04
CA GLU A 34 10.38 0.07 -8.10
C GLU A 34 9.24 0.85 -7.41
N VAL A 35 9.18 0.76 -6.08
CA VAL A 35 8.21 1.51 -5.27
C VAL A 35 8.80 2.88 -4.93
N LYS A 36 8.16 3.95 -5.41
CA LYS A 36 8.56 5.33 -5.12
C LYS A 36 7.95 5.86 -3.81
N PRO A 37 6.63 5.74 -3.56
CA PRO A 37 6.05 6.18 -2.30
C PRO A 37 6.27 5.12 -1.22
N SER A 38 6.66 5.53 -0.02
CA SER A 38 6.77 4.63 1.13
C SER A 38 5.38 4.22 1.65
N LEU A 39 4.37 5.08 1.47
CA LEU A 39 2.97 4.84 1.84
C LEU A 39 2.04 5.59 0.90
N ILE A 40 0.96 4.93 0.48
CA ILE A 40 -0.22 5.57 -0.12
C ILE A 40 -1.45 5.05 0.62
N ILE A 41 -2.31 5.94 1.07
CA ILE A 41 -3.69 5.66 1.48
C ILE A 41 -4.58 6.52 0.60
N ALA A 42 -5.50 5.90 -0.12
CA ALA A 42 -6.55 6.58 -0.88
C ALA A 42 -7.89 6.07 -0.35
N SER A 43 -8.73 6.98 0.11
CA SER A 43 -10.07 6.68 0.62
C SER A 43 -11.06 7.71 0.08
N ASP A 44 -12.34 7.47 0.27
CA ASP A 44 -13.41 8.37 -0.19
C ASP A 44 -13.37 9.75 0.50
N GLN A 45 -12.67 9.87 1.63
CA GLN A 45 -12.69 11.06 2.48
C GLN A 45 -11.37 11.84 2.51
N TYR A 46 -10.25 11.16 2.32
CA TYR A 46 -8.92 11.74 2.35
C TYR A 46 -7.91 10.84 1.65
N PHE A 47 -6.76 11.42 1.32
CA PHE A 47 -5.58 10.64 1.00
C PHE A 47 -4.43 10.95 1.97
N LEU A 48 -3.51 10.01 2.08
CA LEU A 48 -2.24 10.16 2.79
C LEU A 48 -1.12 9.61 1.90
N LEU A 49 -0.06 10.39 1.72
CA LEU A 49 1.10 10.01 0.93
C LEU A 49 2.37 10.27 1.72
N SER A 50 3.25 9.27 1.79
CA SER A 50 4.62 9.46 2.25
C SER A 50 5.58 9.11 1.12
N LEU A 51 6.61 9.94 0.95
CA LEU A 51 7.63 9.79 -0.07
C LEU A 51 8.96 9.43 0.59
N MET A 52 9.72 8.56 -0.07
CA MET A 52 11.08 8.25 0.37
C MET A 52 12.01 9.36 -0.12
N LEU A 53 12.63 10.10 0.81
CA LEU A 53 13.65 11.09 0.44
C LEU A 53 14.94 10.38 -0.02
N ASN A 54 15.65 11.00 -0.97
CA ASN A 54 16.88 10.46 -1.58
C ASN A 54 18.02 10.17 -0.59
N ASN A 55 17.90 10.62 0.66
CA ASN A 55 18.88 10.41 1.73
C ASN A 55 18.51 9.25 2.68
N CYS A 56 17.54 8.40 2.31
CA CYS A 56 17.00 7.31 3.14
C CYS A 56 16.51 7.77 4.53
N ARG A 57 16.29 9.07 4.73
CA ARG A 57 15.66 9.56 5.95
C ARG A 57 14.15 9.44 5.77
N TYR A 58 13.54 8.67 6.66
CA TYR A 58 12.11 8.81 6.95
C TYR A 58 11.94 10.19 7.57
N ASP A 59 11.74 11.21 6.74
CA ASP A 59 11.02 12.36 7.22
C ASP A 59 9.59 11.85 7.42
N ASN A 60 9.09 11.85 8.65
CA ASN A 60 7.70 11.50 8.99
C ASN A 60 6.72 12.56 8.44
N SER A 61 7.08 13.20 7.35
CA SER A 61 6.28 14.11 6.57
C SER A 61 5.32 13.31 5.74
N TYR A 62 4.04 13.52 6.01
CA TYR A 62 2.94 13.00 5.24
C TYR A 62 2.28 14.15 4.50
N LEU A 63 2.08 13.99 3.20
CA LEU A 63 1.16 14.83 2.46
C LEU A 63 -0.24 14.28 2.69
N MET A 64 -1.12 15.10 3.25
CA MET A 64 -2.53 14.79 3.44
C MET A 64 -3.36 15.83 2.69
N GLY A 65 -4.45 15.39 2.08
CA GLY A 65 -5.45 16.29 1.52
C GLY A 65 -6.83 15.66 1.54
N THR A 66 -7.83 16.52 1.47
CA THR A 66 -9.26 16.16 1.58
C THR A 66 -10.07 16.73 0.41
N GLU A 67 -9.45 17.52 -0.46
CA GLU A 67 -10.03 18.04 -1.68
C GLU A 67 -10.31 16.90 -2.66
N LYS A 68 -11.46 16.98 -3.33
CA LYS A 68 -11.94 15.93 -4.23
C LYS A 68 -10.92 15.59 -5.32
N GLU A 69 -10.33 16.61 -5.94
CA GLU A 69 -9.34 16.47 -7.00
C GLU A 69 -8.06 15.78 -6.51
N ALA A 70 -7.67 16.04 -5.25
CA ALA A 70 -6.48 15.44 -4.66
C ALA A 70 -6.72 13.96 -4.30
N ILE A 71 -7.92 13.64 -3.79
CA ILE A 71 -8.38 12.25 -3.58
C ILE A 71 -8.41 11.50 -4.91
N GLU A 72 -9.01 12.07 -5.97
CA GLU A 72 -9.07 11.45 -7.29
C GLU A 72 -7.67 11.17 -7.87
N TRP A 73 -6.73 12.09 -7.68
CA TRP A 73 -5.34 11.90 -8.08
C TRP A 73 -4.68 10.74 -7.32
N ALA A 74 -4.84 10.67 -5.99
CA ALA A 74 -4.27 9.61 -5.16
C ALA A 74 -4.89 8.24 -5.48
N THR A 75 -6.20 8.19 -5.76
CA THR A 75 -6.90 6.97 -6.19
C THR A 75 -6.35 6.46 -7.52
N LYS A 76 -6.16 7.33 -8.51
CA LYS A 76 -5.53 6.94 -9.80
C LYS A 76 -4.12 6.40 -9.63
N LEU A 77 -3.35 6.98 -8.69
CA LEU A 77 -2.02 6.48 -8.36
C LEU A 77 -2.08 5.08 -7.73
N TYR A 78 -3.01 4.85 -6.79
CA TYR A 78 -3.25 3.52 -6.21
C TYR A 78 -3.68 2.50 -7.28
N GLU A 79 -4.64 2.83 -8.13
CA GLU A 79 -5.14 1.97 -9.22
C GLU A 79 -4.03 1.56 -10.18
N TRP A 80 -3.08 2.47 -10.47
CA TRP A 80 -1.91 2.15 -11.26
C TRP A 80 -1.05 1.07 -10.60
N TYR A 81 -0.79 1.17 -9.29
CA TYR A 81 -0.05 0.12 -8.57
C TYR A 81 -0.84 -1.19 -8.51
N GLU A 82 -2.15 -1.12 -8.25
CA GLU A 82 -3.02 -2.29 -8.20
C GLU A 82 -2.98 -3.08 -9.52
N LYS A 83 -3.17 -2.39 -10.66
CA LYS A 83 -3.15 -2.98 -12.01
C LYS A 83 -1.82 -3.65 -12.35
N ASN A 84 -0.71 -3.14 -11.82
CA ASN A 84 0.64 -3.66 -12.08
C ASN A 84 1.14 -4.60 -10.98
N SER A 85 0.27 -5.04 -10.07
CA SER A 85 0.61 -5.96 -8.98
C SER A 85 -0.01 -7.34 -9.16
N GLU A 86 0.61 -8.34 -8.55
CA GLU A 86 0.11 -9.71 -8.52
C GLU A 86 -0.69 -9.95 -7.23
N LEU A 87 -1.90 -10.52 -7.36
CA LEU A 87 -2.72 -10.88 -6.21
C LEU A 87 -2.11 -12.09 -5.49
N VAL A 88 -1.94 -11.99 -4.17
CA VAL A 88 -1.62 -13.15 -3.34
C VAL A 88 -2.88 -14.01 -3.21
N PRO A 89 -2.86 -15.28 -3.66
CA PRO A 89 -4.03 -16.15 -3.58
C PRO A 89 -4.45 -16.35 -2.12
N LYS A 90 -5.76 -16.26 -1.85
CA LYS A 90 -6.32 -16.73 -0.57
C LYS A 90 -6.03 -18.24 -0.45
N LYS A 91 -5.75 -18.71 0.77
CA LYS A 91 -5.69 -20.18 0.97
C LYS A 91 -7.12 -20.68 1.01
N ASP A 92 -7.43 -21.70 0.21
CA ASP A 92 -8.65 -22.51 0.33
C ASP A 92 -8.73 -23.17 1.71
#